data_AF-A0A7X3QI96-F1
#
_entry.id   AF-A0A7X3QI96-F1
#
_cell.length_a   1.000
_cell.length_b   1.000
_cell.length_c   1.000
_cell.angle_alpha   90.00
_cell.angle_beta   90.00
_cell.angle_gamma   90.00
#
_symmetry.space_group_name_H-M   'P 1'
#
loop_
_entity.id
_entity.type
_entity.pdbx_description
1 polymer ?
#
loop_
_entity_poly.entity_id
_entity_poly.type
_entity_poly.pdbx_seq_one_letter_code
_entity_poly.pdbx_strand_id
1 'polypeptide(L)' 'RNDELLGYRLASIHNLRYIQRLCERMRAAILGGDFDAFADEFLARYQPADEAARTEQRARWQTRPRA' A
#
# COMPACT_ATOMS: atom_id res chain seq x y z
N ARG A 1 21.56 -11.77 6.39
CA ARG A 1 20.58 -11.40 7.46
C ARG A 1 20.22 -9.91 7.46
N ASN A 2 21.01 -9.00 6.85
CA ASN A 2 20.69 -7.57 6.81
C ASN A 2 19.64 -7.21 5.73
N ASP A 3 19.69 -7.89 4.59
CA ASP A 3 18.87 -7.56 3.41
C ASP A 3 17.37 -7.79 3.61
N GLU A 4 17.00 -8.79 4.41
CA GLU A 4 15.59 -9.05 4.76
C GLU A 4 14.98 -7.90 5.58
N LEU A 5 15.73 -7.34 6.54
CA LEU A 5 15.25 -6.23 7.37
C LEU A 5 15.17 -4.93 6.56
N LEU A 6 16.12 -4.72 5.63
CA LEU A 6 16.11 -3.60 4.71
C LEU A 6 14.91 -3.66 3.76
N GLY A 7 14.60 -4.84 3.22
CA GLY A 7 13.44 -5.04 2.35
C GLY A 7 12.12 -4.61 2.99
N TYR A 8 11.87 -5.02 4.25
CA TYR A 8 10.65 -4.62 4.97
C TYR A 8 10.57 -3.12 5.29
N ARG A 9 11.72 -2.49 5.57
CA ARG A 9 11.79 -1.04 5.79
C ARG A 9 11.48 -0.26 4.51
N LEU A 10 12.09 -0.66 3.39
CA LEU A 10 11.84 -0.06 2.09
C LEU A 10 10.37 -0.23 1.67
N ALA A 11 9.78 -1.41 1.87
CA ALA A 11 8.37 -1.65 1.61
C ALA A 11 7.47 -0.73 2.44
N SER A 12 7.76 -0.57 3.74
CA SER A 12 7.00 0.34 4.62
C SER A 12 7.12 1.80 4.16
N ILE A 13 8.33 2.27 3.83
CA ILE A 13 8.57 3.63 3.34
C ILE A 13 7.82 3.87 2.02
N HIS A 14 7.86 2.90 1.11
CA HIS A 14 7.12 2.96 -0.15
C HIS A 14 5.61 3.06 0.10
N ASN A 15 5.06 2.21 0.96
CA ASN A 15 3.62 2.18 1.26
C ASN A 15 3.14 3.51 1.85
N LEU A 16 3.87 4.06 2.82
CA LEU A 16 3.52 5.34 3.43
C LEU A 16 3.57 6.48 2.40
N ARG A 17 4.61 6.51 1.57
CA ARG A 17 4.73 7.50 0.48
C ARG A 17 3.58 7.37 -0.53
N TYR A 18 3.21 6.14 -0.89
CA TYR A 18 2.12 5.88 -1.81
C TYR A 18 0.78 6.38 -1.24
N ILE A 19 0.46 6.02 0.00
CA ILE A 19 -0.79 6.44 0.67
C ILE A 19 -0.85 7.96 0.81
N GLN A 20 0.24 8.60 1.24
CA GLN A 20 0.30 10.07 1.36
C GLN A 20 -0.03 10.74 0.00
N ARG A 21 0.61 10.30 -1.08
CA ARG A 21 0.35 10.86 -2.43
C ARG A 21 -1.05 10.56 -2.94
N LEU A 22 -1.61 9.39 -2.59
CA LEU A 22 -2.99 9.06 -2.93
C LEU A 22 -3.95 10.04 -2.24
N CYS A 23 -3.78 10.27 -0.94
CA CYS A 23 -4.58 11.24 -0.19
C CYS A 23 -4.44 12.67 -0.70
N GLU A 24 -3.23 13.09 -1.10
CA GLU A 24 -3.02 14.41 -1.72
C GLU A 24 -3.83 14.59 -3.00
N ARG A 25 -3.80 13.59 -3.90
CA ARG A 25 -4.56 13.60 -5.14
C ARG A 25 -6.07 13.57 -4.89
N MET A 26 -6.52 12.73 -3.95
CA MET A 26 -7.92 12.70 -3.50
C MET A 26 -8.36 14.07 -3.00
N ARG A 27 -7.56 14.71 -2.15
CA ARG A 27 -7.86 16.05 -1.61
C ARG A 27 -7.97 17.08 -2.73
N ALA A 28 -7.07 17.06 -3.70
CA ALA A 28 -7.13 17.96 -4.85
C ALA A 28 -8.42 17.75 -5.66
N ALA A 29 -8.81 16.50 -5.92
CA ALA A 29 -10.05 16.17 -6.63
C ALA A 29 -11.31 16.62 -5.85
N ILE A 30 -11.33 16.45 -4.52
CA ILE A 30 -12.43 16.93 -3.66
C ILE A 30 -12.56 18.46 -3.75
N LEU A 31 -11.44 19.19 -3.65
CA LEU A 31 -11.45 20.65 -3.74
C LEU A 31 -11.81 21.15 -5.14
N GLY A 32 -11.53 20.37 -6.18
CA GLY A 32 -11.92 20.65 -7.56
C GLY A 32 -13.37 20.26 -7.91
N GLY A 33 -14.05 19.47 -7.07
CA GLY A 33 -15.37 18.93 -7.36
C GLY A 33 -15.38 17.68 -8.26
N ASP A 34 -14.21 17.09 -8.53
CA ASP A 34 -14.02 15.98 -9.47
C ASP A 34 -13.71 14.64 -8.77
N PHE A 35 -14.13 14.49 -7.51
CA PHE A 35 -13.78 13.31 -6.72
C PHE A 35 -14.34 12.00 -7.29
N ASP A 36 -15.57 12.00 -7.80
CA ASP A 36 -16.19 10.80 -8.36
C ASP A 36 -15.42 10.29 -9.58
N ALA A 37 -15.07 11.19 -10.51
CA ALA A 37 -14.24 10.86 -11.67
C ALA A 37 -12.86 10.34 -11.26
N PHE A 38 -12.23 10.96 -10.26
CA PHE A 38 -10.97 10.48 -9.69
C PHE A 38 -11.12 9.07 -9.10
N ALA A 39 -12.20 8.79 -8.38
CA ALA A 39 -12.44 7.50 -7.74
C ALA A 39 -12.65 6.39 -8.78
N ASP A 40 -13.47 6.63 -9.79
CA ASP A 40 -13.70 5.69 -10.89
C ASP A 40 -12.39 5.37 -11.63
N GLU A 41 -11.63 6.41 -11.95
CA GLU A 41 -10.33 6.30 -12.61
C GLU A 41 -9.31 5.52 -11.76
N PHE A 42 -9.30 5.76 -10.45
CA PHE A 42 -8.43 5.03 -9.53
C PHE A 42 -8.82 3.56 -9.43
N LEU A 43 -10.11 3.26 -9.21
CA LEU A 43 -10.61 1.90 -9.05
C LEU A 43 -10.47 1.07 -10.33
N ALA A 44 -10.62 1.68 -11.50
CA ALA A 44 -10.43 1.01 -12.79
C ALA A 44 -8.98 0.55 -13.02
N ARG A 45 -8.00 1.22 -12.41
CA ARG A 45 -6.56 0.91 -12.60
C ARG A 45 -5.91 0.23 -11.42
N TYR A 46 -6.47 0.36 -10.22
CA TYR A 46 -5.85 -0.15 -9.02
C TYR A 46 -5.87 -1.68 -9.02
N GLN A 47 -4.68 -2.28 -9.00
CA GLN A 47 -4.50 -3.72 -8.83
C GLN A 47 -4.09 -4.00 -7.39
N PRO A 48 -4.92 -4.72 -6.62
CA PRO A 48 -4.54 -5.16 -5.29
C PRO A 48 -3.29 -6.04 -5.35
N ALA A 49 -2.46 -5.97 -4.30
CA ALA A 49 -1.37 -6.92 -4.13
C ALA A 49 -1.91 -8.35 -4.01
N ASP A 50 -1.19 -9.32 -4.59
CA ASP A 50 -1.53 -10.74 -4.60
C ASP A 50 -1.95 -11.22 -3.19
N GLU A 51 -3.19 -11.70 -3.11
CA GLU A 51 -3.83 -12.11 -1.87
C GLU A 51 -3.21 -13.39 -1.29
N ALA A 52 -2.76 -14.32 -2.14
CA ALA A 52 -2.07 -15.53 -1.72
C ALA A 52 -0.71 -15.17 -1.10
N ALA A 53 0.06 -14.30 -1.78
CA ALA A 53 1.34 -13.83 -1.27
C ALA A 53 1.20 -13.05 0.05
N ARG A 54 0.16 -12.22 0.20
CA ARG A 54 -0.13 -11.52 1.47
C ARG A 54 -0.46 -12.48 2.60
N THR A 55 -1.27 -13.49 2.33
CA THR A 55 -1.69 -14.48 3.34
C THR A 55 -0.51 -15.32 3.79
N GLU A 56 0.33 -15.74 2.84
CA GLU A 56 1.55 -16.49 3.12
C GLU A 56 2.55 -15.68 3.94
N GLN A 57 2.79 -14.41 3.57
CA GLN A 57 3.61 -13.51 4.39
C GLN A 57 3.04 -13.38 5.81
N ARG A 58 1.74 -13.13 5.94
CA ARG A 58 1.07 -13.00 7.26
C ARG A 58 1.26 -14.26 8.12
N ALA A 59 1.12 -15.45 7.56
CA ALA A 59 1.36 -16.71 8.27
C ALA A 59 2.82 -16.84 8.74
N ARG A 60 3.78 -16.49 7.87
CA ARG A 60 5.22 -16.47 8.20
C ARG A 60 5.57 -15.48 9.33
N TRP A 61 4.82 -14.37 9.47
CA TRP A 61 4.98 -13.43 10.58
C TRP A 61 4.44 -13.97 11.92
N GLN A 62 3.36 -14.76 11.90
CA GLN A 62 2.75 -15.31 13.12
C GLN A 62 3.58 -16.45 13.74
N THR A 63 4.29 -17.21 12.91
CA THR A 63 5.13 -18.33 13.36
C THR A 63 6.55 -17.92 13.74
N ARG A 64 6.95 -16.65 13.53
CA ARG A 64 8.25 -16.13 13.96
C ARG A 64 8.27 -15.99 15.49
N PRO A 65 9.21 -16.65 16.20
CA PRO A 65 9.35 -16.46 17.64
C PRO A 65 9.67 -15.00 17.94
N ARG A 66 8.93 -14.39 18.87
CA ARG A 66 9.29 -13.08 19.45
C ARG A 66 10.62 -13.28 20.18
N ALA A 67 11.66 -12.58 19.73
CA ALA A 67 12.90 -12.43 20.45
C ALA A 67 12.69 -11.54 21.69
#